data_AF-A0A1G8B1C6-F1
#
_entry.id   AF-A0A1G8B1C6-F1
#
_cell.length_a   1.000
_cell.length_b   1.000
_cell.length_c   1.000
_cell.angle_alpha   90.00
_cell.angle_beta   90.00
_cell.angle_gamma   90.00
#
_symmetry.space_group_name_H-M   'P 1'
#
loop_
_entity.id
_entity.type
_entity.pdbx_description
1 polymer ?
#
loop_
_entity_poly.entity_id
_entity_poly.type
_entity_poly.pdbx_seq_one_letter_code
_entity_poly.pdbx_strand_id
1 'polypeptide(L)'
;MVDPKTFADSTLQLLQQDPRRYRNFGVYWYFVKALMKRYYTNENLYLLGEYMDADTIARMPEHKTLQEAIEAAVEEYRSNASYNLGRETVEDLSGGGVILLHDEDAGV
;
A
#
# COMPACT_ATOMS: atom_id res chain seq x y z
N MET A 1 -9.88 -1.69 -17.21
CA MET A 1 -8.43 -1.52 -17.13
C MET A 1 -8.16 -0.31 -16.26
N VAL A 2 -7.45 -0.49 -15.15
CA VAL A 2 -7.11 0.58 -14.23
C VAL A 2 -5.82 1.20 -14.74
N ASP A 3 -5.90 2.44 -15.21
CA ASP A 3 -4.71 3.17 -15.64
C ASP A 3 -3.79 3.44 -14.43
N PRO A 4 -2.49 3.05 -14.48
CA PRO A 4 -1.58 3.19 -13.34
C PRO A 4 -1.40 4.63 -12.85
N LYS A 5 -1.44 5.61 -13.76
CA LYS A 5 -1.37 7.02 -13.38
C LYS A 5 -2.65 7.45 -12.66
N THR A 6 -3.82 7.09 -13.17
CA THR A 6 -5.10 7.38 -12.53
C THR A 6 -5.18 6.77 -11.12
N PHE A 7 -4.65 5.56 -10.93
CA PHE A 7 -4.51 4.92 -9.62
C PHE A 7 -3.57 5.71 -8.70
N ALA A 8 -2.40 6.12 -9.18
CA ALA A 8 -1.46 6.93 -8.40
C ALA A 8 -2.05 8.29 -8.01
N ASP A 9 -2.74 8.97 -8.93
CA ASP A 9 -3.42 10.26 -8.68
C ASP A 9 -4.50 10.11 -7.59
N SER A 10 -5.31 9.06 -7.67
CA SER A 10 -6.35 8.76 -6.68
C SER A 10 -5.76 8.40 -5.33
N THR A 11 -4.68 7.62 -5.31
CA THR A 11 -3.98 7.23 -4.08
C THR A 11 -3.31 8.42 -3.41
N LEU A 12 -2.71 9.32 -4.18
CA LEU A 12 -2.13 10.55 -3.66
C LEU A 12 -3.20 11.41 -2.96
N GLN A 13 -4.33 11.66 -3.61
CA GLN A 13 -5.43 12.42 -3.01
C GLN A 13 -5.94 11.77 -1.73
N LEU A 14 -6.08 10.45 -1.74
CA LEU A 14 -6.52 9.67 -0.59
C LEU A 14 -5.57 9.81 0.62
N LEU A 15 -4.26 9.71 0.38
CA LEU A 15 -3.22 9.77 1.43
C LEU A 15 -2.92 11.20 1.86
N GLN A 16 -3.16 12.20 1.02
CA GLN A 16 -3.10 13.61 1.44
C GLN A 16 -4.24 13.98 2.40
N GLN A 17 -5.41 13.35 2.27
CA GLN A 17 -6.52 13.55 3.23
C GLN A 17 -6.23 12.90 4.58
N ASP A 18 -5.71 11.68 4.57
CA ASP A 18 -5.30 10.97 5.78
C ASP A 18 -4.15 10.00 5.43
N PRO A 19 -2.90 10.35 5.78
CA PRO A 19 -1.74 9.53 5.48
C PRO A 19 -1.84 8.14 6.08
N ARG A 20 -2.55 7.97 7.22
CA ARG A 20 -2.66 6.69 7.95
C ARG A 20 -3.39 5.62 7.14
N ARG A 21 -4.12 6.00 6.09
CA ARG A 21 -4.82 5.09 5.19
C ARG A 21 -3.88 4.19 4.40
N TYR A 22 -2.58 4.51 4.34
CA TYR A 22 -1.58 3.64 3.71
C TYR A 22 -1.60 2.21 4.28
N ARG A 23 -1.90 2.08 5.58
CA ARG A 23 -2.01 0.78 6.28
C ARG A 23 -3.08 -0.13 5.66
N ASN A 24 -4.12 0.44 5.05
CA ASN A 24 -5.17 -0.36 4.42
C ASN A 24 -4.67 -1.10 3.17
N PHE A 25 -3.57 -0.66 2.54
CA PHE A 25 -2.95 -1.41 1.46
C PHE A 25 -2.24 -2.68 1.93
N GLY A 26 -1.99 -2.81 3.24
CA GLY A 26 -1.35 -3.97 3.83
C GLY A 26 -0.05 -4.38 3.12
N VAL A 27 0.06 -5.66 2.76
CA VAL A 27 1.25 -6.19 2.06
C VAL A 27 1.52 -5.52 0.71
N TYR A 28 0.52 -4.88 0.11
CA TYR A 28 0.66 -4.16 -1.15
C TYR A 28 1.24 -2.74 -0.98
N TRP A 29 1.42 -2.23 0.24
CA TRP A 29 1.84 -0.86 0.44
C TRP A 29 3.14 -0.52 -0.29
N TYR A 30 4.19 -1.34 -0.20
CA TYR A 30 5.46 -1.05 -0.86
C TYR A 30 5.39 -1.13 -2.39
N PHE A 31 4.52 -1.98 -2.92
CA PHE A 31 4.20 -1.97 -4.34
C PHE A 31 3.51 -0.67 -4.76
N VAL A 32 2.52 -0.23 -3.99
CA VAL A 32 1.80 1.04 -4.21
C VAL A 32 2.77 2.23 -4.12
N LYS A 33 3.63 2.25 -3.10
CA LYS A 33 4.69 3.25 -2.89
C LYS A 33 5.64 3.30 -4.08
N ALA A 34 6.16 2.15 -4.52
CA ALA A 34 7.04 2.07 -5.69
C ALA A 34 6.33 2.53 -6.99
N LEU A 35 5.04 2.25 -7.14
CA LEU A 35 4.24 2.72 -8.26
C LEU A 35 4.05 4.25 -8.21
N MET A 36 3.72 4.80 -7.04
CA MET A 36 3.57 6.24 -6.84
C MET A 36 4.89 6.99 -7.10
N LYS A 37 6.04 6.44 -6.69
CA LYS A 37 7.37 7.01 -6.95
C LYS A 37 7.72 7.16 -8.44
N ARG A 38 6.97 6.53 -9.36
CA ARG A 38 7.12 6.76 -10.80
C ARG A 38 6.55 8.11 -11.27
N TYR A 39 5.65 8.70 -10.49
CA TYR A 39 4.92 9.91 -10.86
C TYR A 39 5.07 11.04 -9.84
N TYR A 40 5.40 10.72 -8.59
CA TYR A 40 5.41 11.63 -7.45
C TYR A 40 6.66 11.46 -6.59
N THR A 41 6.99 12.47 -5.81
CA THR A 41 8.13 12.47 -4.89
C THR A 41 7.68 12.69 -3.44
N ASN A 42 8.62 12.61 -2.50
CA ASN A 42 8.39 12.91 -1.09
C ASN A 42 7.86 14.34 -0.84
N GLU A 43 8.07 15.28 -1.78
CA GLU A 43 7.51 16.63 -1.72
C GLU A 43 5.97 16.63 -1.87
N ASN A 44 5.41 15.68 -2.62
CA ASN A 44 3.98 15.52 -2.79
C ASN A 44 3.32 14.79 -1.61
N LEU A 45 4.05 13.83 -1.04
CA LEU A 45 3.62 12.99 0.07
C LEU A 45 4.85 12.47 0.82
N TYR A 46 4.98 12.85 2.10
CA TYR A 46 6.16 12.52 2.90
C TYR A 46 6.40 11.00 3.05
N LEU A 47 5.36 10.18 2.89
CA LEU A 47 5.43 8.72 2.89
C LEU A 47 6.22 8.14 1.70
N LEU A 48 6.54 8.92 0.66
CA LEU A 48 7.26 8.47 -0.53
C LEU A 48 8.79 8.55 -0.38
N GLY A 49 9.30 8.30 0.82
CA GLY A 49 10.74 8.21 1.06
C GLY A 49 11.37 6.93 0.49
N GLU A 50 12.55 6.59 0.99
CA GLU A 50 13.36 5.48 0.50
C GLU A 50 13.11 4.17 1.26
N TYR A 51 12.39 4.22 2.39
CA TYR A 51 12.20 3.04 3.21
C TYR A 51 11.30 2.00 2.51
N MET A 52 11.80 0.78 2.43
CA MET A 52 11.12 -0.38 1.87
C MET A 52 11.37 -1.57 2.80
N ASP A 53 10.31 -2.14 3.38
CA ASP A 53 10.44 -3.32 4.25
C ASP A 53 10.46 -4.59 3.40
N ALA A 54 11.58 -5.32 3.47
CA ALA A 54 11.79 -6.54 2.71
C ALA A 54 10.84 -7.66 3.15
N ASP A 55 10.47 -7.71 4.43
CA ASP A 55 9.60 -8.77 4.96
C ASP A 55 8.16 -8.61 4.43
N THR A 56 7.64 -7.38 4.41
CA THR A 56 6.32 -7.09 3.82
C THR A 56 6.32 -7.34 2.31
N ILE A 57 7.40 -6.97 1.60
CA ILE A 57 7.53 -7.23 0.16
C ILE A 57 7.53 -8.74 -0.13
N ALA A 58 8.23 -9.54 0.66
CA ALA A 58 8.29 -10.99 0.48
C ALA A 58 6.94 -11.70 0.69
N ARG A 59 6.01 -11.06 1.42
CA ARG A 59 4.66 -11.57 1.66
C ARG A 59 3.64 -11.14 0.61
N MET A 60 3.99 -10.20 -0.27
CA MET A 60 3.11 -9.81 -1.36
C MET A 60 2.91 -11.01 -2.31
N PRO A 61 1.65 -11.40 -2.61
CA PRO A 61 1.39 -12.46 -3.57
C PRO A 61 1.97 -12.12 -4.95
N GLU A 62 2.48 -13.13 -5.66
CA GLU A 62 2.95 -12.94 -7.04
C GLU A 62 1.77 -12.72 -8.00
N HIS A 63 1.87 -11.71 -8.86
CA HIS A 63 0.88 -11.38 -9.89
C HIS A 63 1.50 -11.51 -11.29
N LYS A 64 0.73 -11.98 -12.27
CA LYS A 64 1.25 -12.19 -13.63
C LYS A 64 1.35 -10.89 -14.42
N THR A 65 0.51 -9.92 -14.07
CA THR A 65 0.48 -8.61 -14.74
C THR A 65 0.42 -7.48 -13.73
N LEU A 66 0.89 -6.29 -14.15
CA LEU A 66 0.76 -5.07 -13.36
C LEU A 66 -0.72 -4.75 -13.05
N GLN A 67 -1.62 -5.07 -13.98
CA GLN A 67 -3.05 -4.83 -13.83
C GLN A 67 -3.62 -5.66 -12.68
N GLU A 68 -3.29 -6.96 -12.62
CA GLU A 68 -3.71 -7.85 -11.53
C GLU A 68 -3.19 -7.36 -10.17
N ALA A 69 -1.93 -6.90 -10.11
CA ALA A 69 -1.35 -6.36 -8.88
C ALA A 69 -2.06 -5.10 -8.39
N ILE A 70 -2.44 -4.19 -9.31
CA ILE A 70 -3.20 -2.98 -8.97
C ILE A 70 -4.61 -3.33 -8.49
N GLU A 71 -5.29 -4.24 -9.17
CA GLU A 71 -6.63 -4.70 -8.79
C GLU A 71 -6.62 -5.34 -7.40
N ALA A 72 -5.65 -6.23 -7.12
CA ALA A 72 -5.49 -6.85 -5.83
C ALA A 72 -5.19 -5.83 -4.71
N ALA A 73 -4.35 -4.83 -4.97
CA ALA A 73 -4.08 -3.75 -4.02
C ALA A 73 -5.33 -2.91 -3.70
N VAL A 74 -6.19 -2.67 -4.69
CA VAL A 74 -7.48 -1.98 -4.51
C VAL A 74 -8.46 -2.83 -3.70
N GLU A 75 -8.52 -4.13 -3.96
CA GLU A 75 -9.37 -5.06 -3.22
C GLU A 75 -8.92 -5.17 -1.76
N GLU A 76 -7.62 -5.32 -1.51
CA GLU A 76 -7.03 -5.32 -0.17
C GLU A 76 -7.38 -4.02 0.57
N TYR A 77 -7.19 -2.87 -0.09
CA TYR A 77 -7.54 -1.56 0.47
C TYR A 77 -9.02 -1.50 0.86
N ARG A 78 -9.93 -1.91 -0.02
CA ARG A 78 -11.37 -1.87 0.22
C ARG A 78 -11.77 -2.83 1.34
N SER A 79 -11.18 -4.03 1.35
CA SER A 79 -11.40 -5.02 2.41
C SER A 79 -10.97 -4.45 3.76
N ASN A 80 -9.74 -3.94 3.86
CA ASN A 80 -9.22 -3.37 5.10
C ASN A 80 -9.95 -2.09 5.54
N ALA A 81 -10.34 -1.23 4.59
CA ALA A 81 -11.15 -0.05 4.91
C ALA A 81 -12.55 -0.41 5.43
N SER A 82 -13.12 -1.53 4.95
CA SER A 82 -14.47 -1.98 5.34
C SER A 82 -14.48 -2.79 6.64
N TYR A 83 -13.46 -3.62 6.86
CA TYR A 83 -13.44 -4.61 7.95
C TYR A 83 -12.33 -4.39 8.99
N ASN A 84 -11.25 -3.69 8.64
CA ASN A 84 -10.02 -3.66 9.45
C ASN A 84 -9.72 -2.28 10.09
N LEU A 85 -10.62 -1.29 9.95
CA LEU A 85 -10.69 -0.01 10.71
C LEU A 85 -9.33 0.71 10.96
N GLY A 86 -8.35 0.56 10.06
CA GLY A 86 -7.03 1.19 10.20
C GLY A 86 -6.15 0.62 11.33
N ARG A 87 -6.36 -0.63 11.76
CA ARG A 87 -5.42 -1.32 12.67
C ARG A 87 -4.06 -1.49 11.98
N GLU A 88 -2.99 -1.43 12.77
CA GLU A 88 -1.61 -1.68 12.30
C GLU A 88 -1.36 -3.13 11.87
N THR A 89 -2.37 -3.98 12.09
CA THR A 89 -2.32 -5.42 12.00
C THR A 89 -3.03 -5.91 10.74
N VAL A 90 -2.27 -6.40 9.77
CA VAL A 90 -2.80 -7.04 8.56
C VAL A 90 -2.79 -8.54 8.80
N GLU A 91 -3.91 -9.23 8.56
CA GLU A 91 -3.95 -10.69 8.62
C GLU A 91 -3.33 -11.27 7.35
N ASP A 92 -2.27 -12.06 7.50
CA ASP A 92 -1.68 -12.80 6.39
C ASP A 92 -2.67 -13.89 5.94
N LEU A 93 -3.22 -13.73 4.72
CA LEU A 93 -4.12 -14.69 4.07
C LEU A 93 -3.49 -16.08 3.86
N SER A 94 -2.17 -16.23 4.06
CA SER A 94 -1.43 -17.50 3.96
C SER A 94 -1.38 -18.29 5.28
N GLY A 95 -2.05 -17.83 6.35
CA GLY A 95 -2.09 -18.51 7.65
C GLY A 95 -0.91 -18.15 8.59
N GLY A 96 -0.24 -17.02 8.34
CA GLY A 96 1.01 -16.62 8.99
C GLY A 96 0.90 -15.59 10.14
N GLY A 97 -0.30 -15.20 10.55
CA GLY A 97 -0.52 -14.29 11.69
C GLY A 97 -0.67 -12.80 11.33
N VAL A 98 -0.58 -11.97 12.36
CA VAL A 98 -0.75 -10.51 12.31
C VAL A 98 0.57 -9.83 11.92
N ILE A 99 0.57 -9.08 10.82
CA ILE A 99 1.72 -8.29 10.35
C ILE A 99 1.55 -6.85 10.85
N LEU A 100 2.56 -6.33 11.56
CA LEU A 100 2.67 -4.91 11.86
C LEU A 100 3.31 -4.21 10.66
N LEU A 101 2.59 -3.32 10.00
CA LEU A 101 3.15 -2.57 8.87
C LEU A 101 4.01 -1.42 9.40
N HIS A 102 5.33 -1.62 9.37
CA HIS A 102 6.34 -0.67 9.84
C HIS A 102 6.86 0.15 8.65
N ASP A 103 6.59 1.45 8.59
CA ASP A 103 7.17 2.34 7.57
C ASP A 103 7.83 3.52 8.26
N GLU A 104 9.16 3.56 8.25
CA GLU A 104 9.94 4.63 8.88
C GLU A 104 9.62 6.00 8.27
N ASP A 105 9.23 6.05 6.98
CA ASP A 105 8.82 7.29 6.33
C ASP A 105 7.46 7.80 6.85
N ALA A 106 6.67 6.94 7.49
CA ALA A 106 5.44 7.32 8.20
C ALA A 106 5.70 7.88 9.61
N GLY A 107 6.94 7.82 10.10
CA GLY A 107 7.33 8.23 11.45
C GLY A 107 6.95 7.23 12.54
N VAL A 108 6.79 5.96 12.18
CA VAL A 108 6.43 4.84 13.08
C VAL A 108 7.55 3.81 13.07
#